data_AF-A0A1M6KX12-F1
#
_entry.id   AF-A0A1M6KX12-F1
#
_cell.length_a   1.000
_cell.length_b   1.000
_cell.length_c   1.000
_cell.angle_alpha   90.00
_cell.angle_beta   90.00
_cell.angle_gamma   90.00
#
_symmetry.space_group_name_H-M   'P 1'
#
loop_
_entity.id
_entity.type
_entity.pdbx_description
1 polymer ?
#
loop_
_entity_poly.entity_id
_entity_poly.type
_entity_poly.pdbx_seq_one_letter_code
_entity_poly.pdbx_strand_id
1 'polypeptide(L)' 'MPWSTPFDEPIRLRGGATITTLQHAADYIMKLPEHEQQLERWQTAVENLINAAETGGGWLMFARIGMMRALNGDGSER' A
#
# COMPACT_ATOMS: atom_id res chain seq x y z
N MET A 1 11.48 -2.34 10.39
CA MET A 1 10.76 -3.63 10.22
C MET A 1 11.14 -4.25 8.89
N PRO A 2 11.39 -5.58 8.79
CA PRO A 2 11.66 -6.20 7.50
C PRO A 2 10.46 -6.02 6.54
N TRP A 3 10.71 -5.97 5.24
CA TRP A 3 9.64 -5.90 4.23
C TRP A 3 8.70 -7.12 4.28
N SER A 4 9.16 -8.24 4.82
CA SER A 4 8.34 -9.42 5.08
C SER A 4 7.37 -9.25 6.27
N THR A 5 7.41 -8.12 7.00
CA THR A 5 6.51 -7.87 8.12
C THR A 5 5.06 -7.88 7.66
N PRO A 6 4.19 -8.70 8.29
CA PRO A 6 2.77 -8.73 7.99
C PRO A 6 2.08 -7.48 8.54
N PHE A 7 1.00 -7.06 7.88
CA PHE A 7 0.04 -6.14 8.48
C PHE A 7 -0.75 -6.86 9.58
N ASP A 8 -1.15 -6.13 10.63
CA ASP A 8 -2.03 -6.66 11.68
C ASP A 8 -3.36 -7.16 11.11
N GLU A 9 -3.91 -6.43 10.13
CA GLU A 9 -5.05 -6.85 9.35
C GLU A 9 -4.73 -6.80 7.84
N PRO A 10 -4.84 -7.92 7.12
CA PRO A 10 -4.61 -7.94 5.68
C PRO A 10 -5.54 -7.01 4.90
N ILE A 11 -5.10 -6.54 3.74
CA ILE A 11 -5.92 -5.73 2.82
C ILE A 11 -6.50 -6.64 1.75
N ARG A 12 -7.83 -6.74 1.70
CA ARG A 12 -8.55 -7.54 0.70
C ARG A 12 -8.79 -6.72 -0.56
N LEU A 13 -8.36 -7.25 -1.70
CA LEU A 13 -8.58 -6.64 -3.01
C LEU A 13 -9.92 -7.10 -3.59
N ARG A 14 -10.52 -6.29 -4.46
CA ARG A 14 -11.81 -6.60 -5.12
C ARG A 14 -11.79 -7.91 -5.93
N GLY A 15 -10.63 -8.31 -6.43
CA GLY A 15 -10.42 -9.57 -7.16
C GLY A 15 -10.16 -10.81 -6.30
N GLY A 16 -10.33 -10.73 -4.97
CA GLY A 16 -10.12 -11.85 -4.04
C GLY A 16 -8.67 -12.06 -3.59
N ALA A 17 -7.71 -11.42 -4.25
CA ALA A 17 -6.33 -11.37 -3.79
C ALA A 17 -6.20 -10.59 -2.47
N THR A 18 -5.18 -10.90 -1.67
CA THR A 18 -4.95 -10.27 -0.37
C THR A 18 -3.51 -9.79 -0.24
N ILE A 19 -3.34 -8.54 0.17
CA ILE A 19 -2.04 -7.97 0.52
C ILE A 19 -1.83 -8.20 2.02
N THR A 20 -0.81 -8.99 2.36
CA THR A 20 -0.57 -9.45 3.73
C THR A 20 0.67 -8.83 4.37
N THR A 21 1.65 -8.37 3.58
CA THR A 21 2.93 -7.84 4.04
C THR A 21 3.28 -6.50 3.37
N LEU A 22 4.25 -5.78 3.93
CA LEU A 22 4.81 -4.57 3.29
C LEU A 22 5.36 -4.89 1.89
N GLN A 23 6.03 -6.04 1.72
CA GLN A 23 6.53 -6.50 0.42
C GLN A 23 5.39 -6.72 -0.58
N HIS A 24 4.32 -7.41 -0.19
CA HIS A 24 3.17 -7.60 -1.08
C HIS A 24 2.54 -6.27 -1.51
N ALA A 25 2.53 -5.27 -0.61
CA ALA A 25 2.04 -3.94 -0.95
C ALA A 25 2.96 -3.25 -1.96
N ALA A 26 4.28 -3.26 -1.74
CA ALA A 26 5.24 -2.71 -2.69
C ALA A 26 5.16 -3.40 -4.06
N ASP A 27 5.11 -4.74 -4.08
CA ASP A 27 4.98 -5.54 -5.30
C ASP A 27 3.69 -5.23 -6.07
N TYR A 28 2.60 -4.93 -5.35
CA TYR A 28 1.35 -4.50 -5.97
C TYR A 28 1.54 -3.17 -6.71
N ILE A 29 2.13 -2.17 -6.04
CA ILE A 29 2.35 -0.84 -6.62
C ILE A 29 3.29 -0.93 -7.84
N MET A 30 4.39 -1.68 -7.73
CA MET A 30 5.37 -1.83 -8.82
C MET A 30 4.78 -2.48 -10.09
N LYS A 31 3.66 -3.21 -9.97
CA LYS A 31 2.96 -3.82 -11.10
C LYS A 31 1.94 -2.91 -11.76
N LEU A 32 1.62 -1.76 -11.16
CA LEU A 32 0.72 -0.79 -11.78
C LEU A 32 1.39 -0.14 -13.00
N PRO A 33 0.62 0.36 -13.97
CA PRO A 33 1.16 1.23 -15.01
C PRO A 33 1.91 2.43 -14.41
N GLU A 34 2.99 2.88 -15.05
CA GLU A 34 3.84 3.96 -14.53
C GLU A 34 3.04 5.25 -14.23
N HIS A 35 2.10 5.61 -15.11
CA HIS A 35 1.26 6.79 -14.91
C HIS A 35 0.36 6.67 -13.68
N GLU A 36 -0.07 5.45 -13.31
CA GLU A 36 -0.79 5.23 -12.06
C GLU A 36 0.14 5.33 -10.86
N GLN A 37 1.33 4.72 -10.94
CA GLN A 37 2.31 4.79 -9.85
C GLN A 37 2.64 6.23 -9.45
N GLN A 38 2.68 7.15 -10.42
CA GLN A 38 2.96 8.57 -10.17
C GLN A 38 1.79 9.37 -9.58
N LEU A 39 0.58 8.80 -9.49
CA LEU A 39 -0.54 9.49 -8.85
C LEU A 39 -0.24 9.67 -7.36
N GLU A 40 -0.60 10.84 -6.83
CA GLU A 40 -0.30 11.25 -5.45
C GLU A 40 -0.75 10.22 -4.40
N ARG A 41 -1.88 9.55 -4.65
CA ARG A 41 -2.38 8.48 -3.78
C ARG A 41 -1.43 7.29 -3.65
N TRP A 42 -0.77 6.93 -4.75
CA TRP A 42 0.18 5.83 -4.79
C TRP A 42 1.54 6.25 -4.21
N GLN A 43 2.01 7.46 -4.50
CA GLN A 43 3.21 8.02 -3.88
C GLN A 43 3.08 8.10 -2.34
N THR A 44 1.94 8.61 -1.85
CA THR A 44 1.64 8.64 -0.42
C THR A 44 1.64 7.23 0.19
N ALA A 45 1.10 6.23 -0.52
CA ALA A 45 1.15 4.84 -0.04
C ALA A 45 2.60 4.33 0.05
N VAL A 46 3.43 4.58 -0.96
CA VAL A 46 4.85 4.20 -0.97
C VAL A 46 5.62 4.84 0.19
N GLU A 47 5.44 6.14 0.43
CA GLU A 47 6.10 6.83 1.56
C GLU A 47 5.76 6.18 2.90
N ASN A 48 4.49 5.83 3.11
CA ASN A 48 4.08 5.15 4.34
C ASN A 48 4.67 3.73 4.45
N LEU A 49 4.79 3.00 3.33
CA LEU A 49 5.45 1.69 3.31
C LEU A 49 6.94 1.80 3.70
N ILE A 50 7.64 2.79 3.16
CA ILE A 50 9.05 3.06 3.50
C ILE A 50 9.18 3.42 4.97
N ASN A 51 8.36 4.36 5.48
CA ASN A 51 8.38 4.72 6.89
C ASN A 51 8.10 3.53 7.81
N ALA A 52 7.21 2.61 7.40
CA ALA A 52 6.95 1.38 8.14
C ALA A 52 8.17 0.43 8.13
N ALA A 53 8.83 0.28 6.99
CA ALA A 53 10.03 -0.54 6.86
C ALA A 53 11.21 0.03 7.67
N GLU A 54 11.37 1.35 7.72
CA GLU A 54 12.48 1.99 8.42
C GLU A 54 12.21 2.14 9.92
N THR A 55 11.05 2.68 10.29
CA THR A 55 10.72 3.07 11.67
C THR A 55 9.89 2.02 12.40
N GLY A 56 8.96 1.36 11.71
CA GLY A 56 8.03 0.42 12.32
C GLY A 56 6.99 1.08 13.24
N GLY A 57 6.41 0.30 14.16
CA GLY A 57 5.40 0.79 15.09
C GLY A 57 4.13 1.27 14.38
N GLY A 58 3.61 2.45 14.77
CA GLY A 58 2.37 3.02 14.22
C GLY A 58 2.40 3.25 12.71
N TRP A 59 3.58 3.29 12.09
CA TRP A 59 3.72 3.37 10.64
C TRP A 59 3.17 2.16 9.91
N LEU A 60 3.11 0.98 10.53
CA LEU A 60 2.49 -0.20 9.91
C LEU A 60 0.99 0.01 9.67
N MET A 61 0.30 0.70 10.58
CA MET A 61 -1.09 1.10 10.42
C MET A 61 -1.23 2.18 9.33
N PHE A 62 -0.34 3.16 9.29
CA PHE A 62 -0.37 4.20 8.26
C PHE A 62 -0.10 3.65 6.85
N ALA A 63 0.84 2.71 6.72
CA ALA A 63 1.07 1.96 5.49
C ALA A 63 -0.20 1.25 5.01
N ARG A 64 -0.90 0.57 5.92
CA ARG A 64 -2.18 -0.07 5.61
C ARG A 64 -3.23 0.93 5.14
N ILE A 65 -3.39 2.04 5.85
CA ILE A 65 -4.37 3.08 5.50
C ILE A 65 -4.04 3.74 4.16
N GLY A 66 -2.77 4.05 3.90
CA GLY A 66 -2.30 4.61 2.63
C GLY A 66 -2.66 3.69 1.46
N MET A 67 -2.37 2.39 1.59
CA MET A 67 -2.77 1.40 0.59
C MET A 67 -4.27 1.33 0.37
N MET A 68 -5.07 1.28 1.45
CA MET A 68 -6.54 1.26 1.32
C MET A 68 -7.08 2.52 0.64
N ARG A 69 -6.51 3.70 0.91
CA ARG A 69 -6.92 4.94 0.23
C ARG A 69 -6.54 4.92 -1.24
N ALA A 70 -5.34 4.48 -1.58
CA ALA A 70 -4.89 4.37 -2.95
C ALA A 70 -5.77 3.42 -3.78
N LEU A 71 -6.11 2.25 -3.21
CA LEU A 71 -6.99 1.25 -3.82
C LEU A 71 -8.44 1.71 -4.00
N ASN A 72 -8.91 2.63 -3.15
CA ASN A 72 -10.28 3.15 -3.22
C ASN A 72 -10.38 4.45 -4.05
N GLY A 73 -9.26 4.97 -4.57
CA GLY A 73 -9.18 6.25 -5.29
C GLY A 73 -9.88 6.29 -6.66
N ASP A 74 -10.36 5.16 -7.18
CA ASP A 74 -11.04 5.08 -8.48
C ASP A 74 -12.56 5.32 -8.36
N GLY A 75 -12.93 6.49 -7.81
CA GLY A 75 -14.32 6.96 -7.74
C GLY A 75 -14.57 8.32 -8.41
N SER A 76 -13.53 8.99 -8.91
CA SER A 76 -13.58 10.43 -9.23
C SER A 76 -13.01 10.81 -10.60
N GLU A 77 -13.00 9.89 -11.56
CA GLU A 77 -12.88 10.23 -12.99
C GLU A 77 -14.14 9.73 -13.71
N ARG A 78 -15.19 10.56 -13.64
CA ARG A 78 -16.33 10.57 -14.56
C ARG A 78 -16.58 12.00 -15.00
#